data_AF-A0A357M902-F1
#
_entry.id   AF-A0A357M902-F1
#
_cell.length_a   1.000
_cell.length_b   1.000
_cell.length_c   1.000
_cell.angle_alpha   90.00
_cell.angle_beta   90.00
_cell.angle_gamma   90.00
#
_symmetry.space_group_name_H-M   'P 1'
#
loop_
_entity.id
_entity.type
_entity.pdbx_description
1 polymer ?
#
loop_
_entity_poly.entity_id
_entity_poly.type
_entity_poly.pdbx_seq_one_letter_code
_entity_poly.pdbx_strand_id
1 'polypeptide(L)'
;MEWGIDRIMKRSRFIGELKPVLFTLPAMIPFVVFWLAPLLYVFYLSFTEWDFMSPEKTFVGLTNYLDLFSNPAFYKALKVTLL
;
A
#
# COMPACT_ATOMS: atom_id res chain seq x y z
N MET A 1 -48.29 28.35 19.95
CA MET A 1 -48.65 27.33 18.94
C MET A 1 -47.56 27.35 17.88
N GLU A 2 -46.38 26.81 18.20
CA GLU A 2 -45.15 26.86 17.38
C GLU A 2 -44.53 25.46 17.22
N TRP A 3 -45.35 24.42 17.32
CA TRP A 3 -44.88 23.05 17.21
C TRP A 3 -44.96 22.57 15.76
N GLY A 4 -43.82 22.38 15.10
CA GLY A 4 -43.76 21.34 14.06
C GLY A 4 -42.86 21.48 12.84
N ILE A 5 -41.88 22.40 12.76
CA ILE A 5 -41.08 22.53 11.53
C ILE A 5 -39.62 22.00 11.67
N ASP A 6 -39.09 21.91 12.89
CA ASP A 6 -37.66 21.60 13.10
C ASP A 6 -37.24 20.15 12.77
N ARG A 7 -38.20 19.26 12.50
CA ARG A 7 -37.94 17.82 12.29
C ARG A 7 -37.77 17.40 10.82
N ILE A 8 -37.84 18.31 9.85
CA ILE A 8 -37.90 17.95 8.43
C ILE A 8 -36.51 17.87 7.76
N MET A 9 -35.42 18.33 8.37
CA MET A 9 -34.10 18.29 7.75
C MET A 9 -33.09 17.37 8.45
N LYS A 10 -33.35 16.06 8.45
CA LYS A 10 -32.27 15.06 8.60
C LYS A 10 -31.59 14.86 7.25
N ARG A 11 -31.00 15.94 6.72
CA ARG A 11 -30.28 15.94 5.44
C ARG A 11 -29.09 14.97 5.57
N SER A 12 -29.20 13.83 4.88
CA SER A 12 -28.26 12.71 4.85
C SER A 12 -26.83 13.06 5.28
N ARG A 13 -26.43 12.65 6.51
CA ARG A 13 -25.05 12.78 7.03
C ARG A 13 -24.02 12.17 6.08
N PHE A 14 -24.42 11.16 5.30
CA PHE A 14 -23.56 10.40 4.42
C PHE A 14 -22.97 11.22 3.25
N ILE A 15 -23.73 12.18 2.71
CA ILE A 15 -23.27 13.00 1.56
C ILE A 15 -22.38 14.17 2.04
N GLY A 16 -22.46 14.54 3.31
CA GLY A 16 -21.56 15.51 3.93
C GLY A 16 -20.12 15.00 4.08
N GLU A 17 -19.95 13.69 4.25
CA GLU A 17 -18.67 13.03 4.56
C GLU A 17 -17.83 12.65 3.32
N LEU A 18 -18.42 12.67 2.11
CA LEU A 18 -17.70 12.40 0.86
C LEU A 18 -16.93 13.60 0.31
N LYS A 19 -17.29 14.82 0.72
CA LYS A 19 -16.64 16.05 0.22
C LYS A 19 -15.13 16.06 0.51
N PRO A 20 -14.66 15.79 1.75
CA PRO A 20 -13.23 15.74 2.04
C PRO A 20 -12.49 14.71 1.18
N VAL A 21 -13.08 13.53 0.96
CA VAL A 21 -12.49 12.47 0.15
C VAL A 21 -12.31 12.92 -1.30
N LEU A 22 -13.33 13.56 -1.89
CA LEU A 22 -13.25 14.11 -3.24
C LEU A 22 -12.14 15.16 -3.39
N PHE A 23 -11.91 16.01 -2.37
CA PHE A 23 -10.81 16.98 -2.38
C PHE A 23 -9.42 16.33 -2.29
N THR A 24 -9.32 15.12 -1.73
CA THR A 24 -8.04 14.39 -1.67
C THR A 24 -7.72 13.61 -2.94
N LEU A 25 -8.69 13.38 -3.83
CA LEU A 25 -8.49 12.58 -5.06
C LEU A 25 -7.34 13.10 -5.96
N PRO A 26 -7.17 14.41 -6.20
CA PRO A 26 -6.04 14.89 -6.99
C PRO A 26 -4.68 14.56 -6.36
N ALA A 27 -4.58 14.59 -5.03
CA ALA A 27 -3.38 14.21 -4.30
C ALA A 27 -3.16 12.69 -4.26
N MET A 28 -4.22 11.89 -4.41
CA MET A 28 -4.13 10.44 -4.51
C MET A 28 -3.45 9.98 -5.80
N ILE A 29 -3.55 10.75 -6.89
CA ILE A 29 -2.93 10.37 -8.17
C ILE A 29 -1.40 10.22 -8.03
N PRO A 30 -0.63 11.25 -7.62
CA PRO A 30 0.81 11.10 -7.46
C PRO A 30 1.16 10.09 -6.36
N PHE A 31 0.36 9.99 -5.29
CA PHE A 31 0.54 8.95 -4.28
C PHE A 31 0.47 7.54 -4.90
N VAL A 32 -0.57 7.25 -5.70
CA VAL A 32 -0.71 5.94 -6.31
C VAL A 32 0.40 5.69 -7.31
N VAL A 33 0.71 6.65 -8.18
CA VAL A 33 1.69 6.46 -9.27
C VAL A 33 3.12 6.34 -8.73
N PHE A 34 3.51 7.17 -7.78
CA PHE A 34 4.90 7.25 -7.33
C PHE A 34 5.19 6.49 -6.04
N TRP A 35 4.17 6.08 -5.29
CA TRP A 35 4.35 5.34 -4.03
C TRP A 35 3.69 3.97 -4.09
N LEU A 36 2.37 3.91 -4.27
CA LEU A 36 1.64 2.65 -4.13
C LEU A 36 1.97 1.65 -5.26
N ALA A 37 1.96 2.11 -6.51
CA ALA A 37 2.28 1.28 -7.67
C ALA A 37 3.69 0.69 -7.60
N PRO A 38 4.78 1.46 -7.38
CA PRO A 38 6.12 0.88 -7.24
C PRO A 38 6.24 -0.02 -6.00
N LEU A 39 5.58 0.31 -4.88
CA LEU A 39 5.56 -0.55 -3.69
C LEU A 39 4.94 -1.92 -4.01
N LEU A 40 3.77 -1.94 -4.64
CA LEU A 40 3.11 -3.18 -5.05
C LEU A 40 3.93 -3.97 -6.07
N TYR A 41 4.62 -3.27 -6.98
CA TYR A 41 5.49 -3.91 -7.95
C TYR A 41 6.70 -4.58 -7.29
N VAL A 42 7.40 -3.89 -6.39
CA VAL A 42 8.54 -4.47 -5.65
C VAL A 42 8.07 -5.59 -4.72
N PHE A 43 6.89 -5.44 -4.11
CA PHE A 43 6.26 -6.52 -3.35
C PHE A 43 5.96 -7.73 -4.22
N TYR A 44 5.48 -7.56 -5.46
CA TYR A 44 5.36 -8.68 -6.39
C TYR A 44 6.72 -9.29 -6.73
N LEU A 45 7.72 -8.45 -7.00
CA LEU A 45 9.07 -8.90 -7.35
C LEU A 45 9.74 -9.70 -6.25
N SER A 46 9.44 -9.45 -4.97
CA SER A 46 10.03 -10.24 -3.87
C SER A 46 9.60 -11.70 -3.87
N PHE A 47 8.50 -12.05 -4.56
CA PHE A 47 8.09 -13.44 -4.80
C PHE A 47 8.59 -14.01 -6.14
N THR A 48 9.40 -13.24 -6.88
CA THR A 48 9.98 -13.64 -8.16
C THR A 48 11.49 -13.74 -8.06
N GLU A 49 12.08 -14.67 -8.79
CA GLU A 49 13.51 -14.70 -9.06
C GLU A 49 13.76 -13.81 -10.30
N TRP A 50 14.42 -12.67 -10.07
CA TRP A 50 14.76 -11.74 -11.13
C TRP A 50 15.99 -10.91 -10.77
N ASP A 51 16.95 -10.86 -11.68
CA ASP A 51 18.27 -10.23 -11.50
C ASP A 51 18.42 -8.92 -12.29
N PHE A 52 17.30 -8.30 -12.70
CA PHE A 52 17.23 -7.12 -13.59
C PHE A 52 17.77 -7.31 -15.02
N MET A 53 18.52 -8.38 -15.29
CA MET A 53 19.11 -8.68 -16.59
C MET A 53 18.31 -9.73 -17.36
N SER A 54 17.67 -10.64 -16.63
CA SER A 54 16.87 -11.72 -17.17
C SER A 54 15.62 -11.15 -17.87
N PRO A 55 15.33 -11.58 -19.10
CA PRO A 55 14.15 -11.13 -19.84
C PRO A 55 12.85 -11.62 -19.18
N GLU A 56 12.90 -12.76 -18.50
CA GLU A 56 11.77 -13.39 -17.83
C GLU A 56 11.90 -13.27 -16.32
N LYS A 57 10.75 -13.18 -15.64
CA LYS A 57 10.64 -13.15 -14.17
C LYS A 57 9.98 -14.45 -13.74
N THR A 58 10.71 -15.31 -13.06
CA THR A 58 10.17 -16.61 -12.61
C THR A 58 9.50 -16.42 -11.26
N PHE A 59 8.20 -16.75 -11.14
CA PHE A 59 7.53 -16.72 -9.84
C PHE A 59 7.97 -17.92 -9.00
N VAL A 60 8.64 -17.65 -7.88
CA VAL A 60 9.19 -18.67 -6.96
C VAL A 60 8.47 -18.68 -5.61
N GLY A 61 7.45 -17.82 -5.42
CA GLY A 61 6.69 -17.76 -4.19
C GLY A 61 7.55 -17.34 -3.00
N LEU A 62 7.60 -18.17 -1.95
CA LEU A 62 8.31 -17.84 -0.72
C LEU A 62 9.79 -18.27 -0.69
N THR A 63 10.30 -18.89 -1.75
CA THR A 63 11.67 -19.44 -1.78
C THR A 63 12.72 -18.38 -1.45
N ASN A 64 12.65 -17.18 -2.04
CA ASN A 64 13.55 -16.07 -1.74
C ASN A 64 13.63 -15.74 -0.24
N TYR A 65 12.50 -15.81 0.47
CA TYR A 65 12.46 -15.53 1.91
C TYR A 65 13.07 -16.67 2.71
N LEU A 66 12.77 -17.93 2.36
CA LEU A 66 13.35 -19.10 3.03
C LEU A 66 14.88 -19.12 2.87
N ASP A 67 15.38 -18.78 1.69
CA ASP A 67 16.81 -18.69 1.39
C ASP A 67 17.46 -17.55 2.19
N LEU A 68 16.82 -16.39 2.25
CA LEU A 68 17.30 -15.24 3.03
C LEU A 68 17.39 -15.56 4.52
N PHE A 69 16.35 -16.17 5.09
CA PHE A 69 16.34 -16.57 6.51
C PHE A 69 17.26 -17.76 6.80
N SER A 70 17.65 -18.54 5.80
CA SER A 70 18.65 -19.60 5.97
C SER A 70 20.07 -19.08 5.82
N ASN A 71 20.27 -17.83 5.41
CA ASN A 71 21.58 -17.26 5.10
C ASN A 71 22.27 -16.66 6.34
N PRO A 72 23.42 -17.19 6.80
CA PRO A 72 24.15 -16.61 7.94
C PRO A 72 24.60 -15.16 7.72
N ALA A 73 24.86 -14.76 6.48
CA ALA A 73 25.26 -13.40 6.14
C ALA A 73 24.12 -12.40 6.35
N PHE A 74 22.86 -12.82 6.16
CA PHE A 74 21.69 -11.99 6.45
C PHE A 74 21.67 -11.56 7.91
N TYR A 75 21.84 -12.52 8.85
CA TYR A 75 21.88 -12.21 10.28
C TYR A 75 23.08 -11.36 10.68
N LYS A 76 24.23 -11.55 10.04
CA LYS A 76 25.39 -10.69 10.26
C LYS A 76 25.09 -9.25 9.86
N ALA A 77 24.52 -9.04 8.67
CA ALA A 77 24.12 -7.71 8.20
C ALA A 77 23.04 -7.09 9.11
N LEU A 78 22.02 -7.86 9.48
CA LEU A 78 20.94 -7.42 10.37
C LEU A 78 21.48 -6.96 11.73
N LYS A 79 22.43 -7.69 12.31
CA LYS A 79 23.07 -7.33 13.58
C LYS A 79 23.86 -6.02 13.47
N VAL A 80 24.55 -5.80 12.35
CA VAL A 80 25.27 -4.52 12.10
C VAL A 80 24.30 -3.36 11.95
N THR A 81 23.15 -3.56 11.29
CA THR A 81 22.14 -2.49 11.12
C THR A 81 21.43 -2.12 12.42
N LEU A 82 21.27 -3.06 13.36
CA LEU A 82 20.54 -2.85 14.62
C LEU A 82 21.41 -2.34 15.78
N LEU A 83 22.74 -2.46 15.70
CA LEU A 83 23.69 -2.00 16.72
C LEU A 83 24.23 -0.60 16.39
#